data_AF-A0A1G9IR35-F1
#
_entry.id   AF-A0A1G9IR35-F1
#
_cell.length_a   1.000
_cell.length_b   1.000
_cell.length_c   1.000
_cell.angle_alpha   90.00
_cell.angle_beta   90.00
_cell.angle_gamma   90.00
#
_symmetry.space_group_name_H-M   'P 1'
#
loop_
_entity.id
_entity.type
_entity.pdbx_description
1 polymer ?
#
loop_
_entity_poly.entity_id
_entity_poly.type
_entity_poly.pdbx_seq_one_letter_code
_entity_poly.pdbx_strand_id
1 'polypeptide(L)'
;MNLTDKIEPHLTSEDTVVRQFALEAVSTYPSTKREWPVRLMNKVLEHPEETINYSSALMNMTLTSEIIPLLVEGIEEGDDLNKLLLKRLAARLPLEVKIENREALQNVFSMEEWSFLTELDEAKEEKLELWLVNHQLRLELSE
;
A
#
# COMPACT_ATOMS: atom_id res chain seq x y z
N MET A 1 -5.74 -11.81 -24.43
CA MET A 1 -4.48 -11.10 -24.13
C MET A 1 -4.83 -9.93 -23.24
N ASN A 2 -4.31 -9.89 -22.01
CA ASN A 2 -4.66 -8.85 -21.06
C ASN A 2 -3.77 -7.61 -21.31
N LEU A 3 -4.35 -6.43 -21.19
CA LEU A 3 -3.61 -5.16 -21.32
C LEU A 3 -2.52 -5.04 -20.25
N THR A 4 -2.76 -5.59 -19.06
CA THR A 4 -1.80 -5.68 -17.95
C THR A 4 -0.50 -6.38 -18.36
N ASP A 5 -0.58 -7.42 -19.20
CA ASP A 5 0.62 -8.16 -19.66
C ASP A 5 1.42 -7.35 -20.69
N LYS A 6 0.74 -6.50 -21.47
CA LYS A 6 1.39 -5.65 -22.48
C LYS A 6 2.06 -4.45 -21.85
N ILE A 7 1.48 -3.88 -20.80
CA ILE A 7 2.01 -2.67 -20.17
C ILE A 7 3.13 -2.97 -19.18
N GLU A 8 3.14 -4.17 -18.62
CA GLU A 8 4.10 -4.60 -17.61
C GLU A 8 5.57 -4.30 -17.94
N PRO A 9 6.09 -4.68 -19.13
CA PRO A 9 7.52 -4.48 -19.43
C PRO A 9 7.89 -3.00 -19.53
N HIS A 10 6.90 -2.13 -19.73
CA HIS A 10 7.08 -0.70 -19.91
C HIS A 10 7.10 0.07 -18.59
N LEU A 11 6.65 -0.53 -17.48
CA LEU A 11 6.66 0.11 -16.16
C LEU A 11 8.06 0.47 -15.66
N THR A 12 9.08 -0.21 -16.16
CA THR A 12 10.49 0.02 -15.82
C THR A 12 11.34 0.16 -17.09
N SER A 13 10.72 0.60 -18.20
CA SER A 13 11.43 0.88 -19.46
C SER A 13 12.49 1.95 -19.24
N GLU A 14 13.65 1.89 -19.90
CA GLU A 14 14.65 2.97 -19.86
C GLU A 14 14.17 4.24 -20.57
N ASP A 15 13.32 4.09 -21.60
CA ASP A 15 12.65 5.21 -22.24
C ASP A 15 11.66 5.86 -21.26
N THR A 16 12.00 7.09 -20.83
CA THR A 16 11.27 7.88 -19.83
C THR A 16 9.85 8.22 -20.28
N VAL A 17 9.63 8.44 -21.58
CA VAL A 17 8.30 8.79 -22.12
C VAL A 17 7.42 7.55 -22.13
N VAL A 18 7.95 6.41 -22.58
CA VAL A 18 7.24 5.13 -22.55
C VAL A 18 6.93 4.71 -21.13
N ARG A 19 7.89 4.88 -20.21
CA ARG A 19 7.73 4.58 -18.79
C ARG A 19 6.66 5.46 -18.15
N GLN A 20 6.71 6.77 -18.36
CA GLN A 20 5.72 7.70 -17.82
C GLN A 20 4.31 7.34 -18.29
N PHE A 21 4.14 7.08 -19.60
CA PHE A 21 2.86 6.64 -20.15
C PHE A 21 2.37 5.35 -19.48
N ALA A 22 3.26 4.37 -19.28
CA ALA A 22 2.90 3.11 -18.63
C ALA A 22 2.47 3.31 -17.18
N LEU A 23 3.22 4.11 -16.41
CA LEU A 23 2.93 4.42 -15.00
C LEU A 23 1.60 5.19 -14.85
N GLU A 24 1.36 6.20 -15.67
CA GLU A 24 0.11 6.95 -15.70
C GLU A 24 -1.07 6.05 -16.07
N ALA A 25 -0.91 5.22 -17.10
CA ALA A 25 -1.94 4.29 -17.51
C ALA A 25 -2.31 3.36 -16.34
N VAL A 26 -1.35 2.68 -15.72
CA VAL A 26 -1.64 1.75 -14.61
C VAL A 26 -2.14 2.43 -13.35
N SER A 27 -1.83 3.71 -13.14
CA SER A 27 -2.40 4.48 -12.03
C SER A 27 -3.93 4.55 -12.11
N THR A 28 -4.54 4.35 -13.27
CA THR A 28 -6.00 4.35 -13.44
C THR A 28 -6.64 2.96 -13.37
N TYR A 29 -5.85 1.89 -13.20
CA TYR A 29 -6.38 0.53 -13.20
C TYR A 29 -6.81 0.08 -11.81
N PRO A 30 -8.00 -0.54 -11.67
CA PRO A 30 -8.50 -1.01 -10.38
C PRO A 30 -7.80 -2.29 -9.88
N SER A 31 -7.16 -3.06 -10.77
CA SER A 31 -6.45 -4.28 -10.41
C SER A 31 -5.07 -4.31 -11.07
N THR A 32 -4.03 -4.45 -10.25
CA THR A 32 -2.65 -4.61 -10.68
C THR A 32 -2.11 -5.97 -10.27
N LYS A 33 -0.98 -6.39 -10.85
CA LYS A 33 -0.35 -7.64 -10.44
C LYS A 33 0.30 -7.47 -9.07
N ARG A 34 0.25 -8.51 -8.24
CA ARG A 34 0.69 -8.48 -6.83
C ARG A 34 2.17 -8.09 -6.69
N GLU A 35 3.00 -8.46 -7.65
CA GLU A 35 4.44 -8.24 -7.65
C GLU A 35 4.85 -6.81 -8.05
N TRP A 36 3.93 -6.02 -8.63
CA TRP A 36 4.26 -4.68 -9.12
C TRP A 36 4.66 -3.69 -8.02
N PRO A 37 3.97 -3.60 -6.87
CA PRO A 37 4.29 -2.61 -5.87
C PRO A 37 5.74 -2.70 -5.36
N VAL A 38 6.20 -3.92 -5.07
CA VAL A 38 7.59 -4.17 -4.65
C VAL A 38 8.58 -3.77 -5.76
N ARG A 39 8.30 -4.17 -7.01
CA ARG A 39 9.17 -3.84 -8.14
C ARG A 39 9.26 -2.33 -8.38
N LEU A 40 8.16 -1.60 -8.28
CA LEU A 40 8.14 -0.15 -8.44
C LEU A 40 8.81 0.56 -7.26
N MET A 41 8.68 0.05 -6.03
CA MET A 41 9.40 0.62 -4.88
C MET A 41 10.90 0.43 -4.97
N ASN A 42 11.38 -0.71 -5.49
CA ASN A 42 12.82 -0.85 -5.78
C ASN A 42 13.29 0.24 -6.75
N LYS A 43 12.48 0.59 -7.76
CA LYS A 43 12.80 1.69 -8.68
C LYS A 43 12.78 3.07 -8.03
N VAL A 44 11.94 3.28 -7.02
CA VAL A 44 11.98 4.51 -6.21
C VAL A 44 13.31 4.64 -5.48
N LEU A 45 13.82 3.55 -4.91
CA LEU A 45 15.11 3.55 -4.21
C LEU A 45 16.30 3.69 -5.18
N GLU A 46 16.25 3.02 -6.33
CA GLU A 46 17.28 3.12 -7.37
C GLU A 46 17.32 4.50 -8.05
N HIS A 47 16.16 5.15 -8.20
CA HIS A 47 15.99 6.43 -8.90
C HIS A 47 15.13 7.41 -8.07
N PRO A 48 15.66 7.97 -6.97
CA PRO A 48 14.90 8.85 -6.08
C PRO A 48 14.34 10.11 -6.77
N GLU A 49 14.96 10.57 -7.84
CA GLU A 49 14.49 11.68 -8.68
C GLU A 49 13.15 11.38 -9.40
N GLU A 50 12.79 10.10 -9.53
CA GLU A 50 11.57 9.62 -10.18
C GLU A 50 10.46 9.25 -9.19
N THR A 51 10.67 9.50 -7.89
CA THR A 51 9.73 9.12 -6.82
C THR A 51 8.31 9.58 -7.11
N ILE A 52 8.12 10.77 -7.67
CA ILE A 52 6.78 11.31 -8.03
C ILE A 52 6.05 10.36 -8.99
N ASN A 53 6.73 9.88 -10.03
CA ASN A 53 6.12 9.10 -11.10
C ASN A 53 5.72 7.71 -10.59
N TYR A 54 6.63 7.04 -9.90
CA TYR A 54 6.38 5.71 -9.35
C TYR A 54 5.39 5.74 -8.19
N SER A 55 5.48 6.72 -7.28
CA SER A 55 4.53 6.84 -6.17
C SER A 55 3.12 7.11 -6.67
N SER A 56 2.94 7.94 -7.69
CA SER A 56 1.62 8.17 -8.32
C SER A 56 0.98 6.87 -8.84
N ALA A 57 1.77 6.01 -9.50
CA ALA A 57 1.31 4.70 -9.95
C ALA A 57 0.95 3.78 -8.77
N LEU A 58 1.78 3.76 -7.72
CA LEU A 58 1.58 2.95 -6.52
C LEU A 58 0.32 3.33 -5.74
N MET A 59 -0.13 4.59 -5.79
CA MET A 59 -1.27 5.08 -5.01
C MET A 59 -2.56 4.30 -5.25
N ASN A 60 -2.74 3.68 -6.42
CA ASN A 60 -3.95 2.92 -6.76
C ASN A 60 -3.72 1.40 -6.79
N MET A 61 -2.56 0.93 -6.36
CA MET A 61 -2.27 -0.50 -6.22
C MET A 61 -2.63 -1.00 -4.83
N THR A 62 -2.91 -2.30 -4.72
CA THR A 62 -3.02 -2.95 -3.41
C THR A 62 -1.62 -3.15 -2.84
N LEU A 63 -1.32 -2.47 -1.73
CA LEU A 63 -0.05 -2.58 -1.04
C LEU A 63 -0.11 -3.70 0.00
N THR A 64 0.95 -4.51 0.08
CA THR A 64 1.09 -5.65 0.98
C THR A 64 2.27 -5.45 1.94
N SER A 65 2.38 -6.28 2.98
CA SER A 65 3.48 -6.20 3.97
C SER A 65 4.87 -6.33 3.35
N GLU A 66 4.98 -6.91 2.15
CA GLU A 66 6.24 -7.06 1.39
C GLU A 66 6.89 -5.70 1.04
N ILE A 67 6.11 -4.62 1.00
CA ILE A 67 6.58 -3.27 0.65
C ILE A 67 7.18 -2.51 1.83
N ILE A 68 6.90 -2.94 3.07
CA ILE A 68 7.20 -2.16 4.28
C ILE A 68 8.69 -1.86 4.44
N PRO A 69 9.62 -2.83 4.28
CA PRO A 69 11.05 -2.54 4.42
C PRO A 69 11.53 -1.46 3.45
N LEU A 70 11.12 -1.57 2.18
CA LEU A 70 11.48 -0.62 1.12
C LEU A 70 10.88 0.78 1.37
N LEU A 71 9.66 0.82 1.92
CA LEU A 71 8.97 2.05 2.25
C LEU A 71 9.65 2.79 3.41
N VAL A 72 10.06 2.07 4.45
CA VAL A 72 10.79 2.63 5.60
C VAL A 72 12.15 3.15 5.15
N GLU A 73 12.91 2.34 4.41
CA GLU A 73 14.20 2.71 3.83
C GLU A 73 14.10 4.02 3.02
N GLY A 74 13.14 4.09 2.11
CA GLY A 74 12.92 5.30 1.30
C GLY A 74 12.52 6.54 2.11
N ILE A 75 11.79 6.38 3.22
CA ILE A 75 11.43 7.49 4.12
C ILE A 75 12.62 7.93 4.97
N GLU A 76 13.49 7.02 5.37
CA GLU A 76 14.67 7.35 6.18
C GLU A 76 15.71 8.09 5.34
N GLU A 77 15.99 7.56 4.14
CA GLU A 77 17.08 8.02 3.27
C GLU A 77 16.68 9.13 2.28
N GLY A 78 15.39 9.28 1.98
CA GLY A 78 14.91 10.24 0.98
C GLY A 78 15.08 11.72 1.35
N ASP A 79 14.91 12.62 0.38
CA ASP A 79 14.78 14.06 0.66
C ASP A 79 13.37 14.40 1.19
N ASP A 80 13.16 15.64 1.65
CA ASP A 80 11.88 16.05 2.26
C ASP A 80 10.66 15.79 1.38
N LEU A 81 10.80 15.93 0.06
CA LEU A 81 9.72 15.69 -0.89
C LEU A 81 9.42 14.19 -1.00
N ASN A 82 10.45 13.36 -1.16
CA ASN A 82 10.33 11.92 -1.23
C ASN A 82 9.75 11.36 0.08
N LYS A 83 10.21 11.84 1.23
CA LYS A 83 9.64 11.48 2.54
C LYS A 83 8.15 11.78 2.60
N LEU A 84 7.73 12.96 2.13
CA LEU A 84 6.31 13.33 2.11
C LEU A 84 5.49 12.38 1.22
N LEU A 85 5.97 12.06 0.02
CA LEU A 85 5.28 11.19 -0.93
C LEU A 85 5.18 9.75 -0.42
N LEU A 86 6.27 9.22 0.15
CA LEU A 86 6.30 7.87 0.71
C LEU A 86 5.47 7.76 1.99
N LYS A 87 5.42 8.79 2.84
CA LYS A 87 4.47 8.83 3.98
C LYS A 87 3.02 8.80 3.51
N ARG A 88 2.67 9.47 2.40
CA ARG A 88 1.32 9.37 1.80
C ARG A 88 1.01 7.96 1.30
N LEU A 89 1.99 7.26 0.73
CA LEU A 89 1.83 5.84 0.37
C LEU A 89 1.61 4.98 1.62
N ALA A 90 2.39 5.19 2.69
CA ALA A 90 2.21 4.49 3.95
C ALA A 90 0.80 4.68 4.53
N ALA A 91 0.27 5.90 4.46
CA ALA A 91 -1.09 6.21 4.89
C ALA A 91 -2.18 5.44 4.13
N ARG A 92 -1.88 4.92 2.92
CA ARG A 92 -2.79 4.09 2.12
C ARG A 92 -2.67 2.59 2.34
N LEU A 93 -1.70 2.14 3.14
CA LEU A 93 -1.61 0.72 3.51
C LEU A 93 -2.94 0.26 4.13
N PRO A 94 -3.37 -0.99 3.85
CA PRO A 94 -4.49 -1.59 4.57
C PRO A 94 -4.29 -1.52 6.08
N LEU A 95 -5.38 -1.40 6.85
CA LEU A 95 -5.31 -1.27 8.30
C LEU A 95 -4.56 -2.46 8.92
N GLU A 96 -4.88 -3.67 8.46
CA GLU A 96 -4.29 -4.91 8.93
C GLU A 96 -2.77 -4.90 8.72
N VAL A 97 -2.33 -4.45 7.53
CA VAL A 97 -0.90 -4.33 7.22
C VAL A 97 -0.21 -3.31 8.13
N LYS A 98 -0.87 -2.19 8.46
CA LYS A 98 -0.30 -1.19 9.37
C LYS A 98 -0.16 -1.74 10.79
N ILE A 99 -1.18 -2.41 11.31
CA ILE A 99 -1.20 -2.96 12.67
C ILE A 99 -0.17 -4.09 12.80
N GLU A 100 -0.14 -5.04 11.86
CA GLU A 100 0.82 -6.14 11.86
C GLU A 100 2.28 -5.69 11.80
N ASN A 101 2.54 -4.53 11.17
CA ASN A 101 3.88 -3.99 10.96
C ASN A 101 4.15 -2.71 11.79
N ARG A 102 3.46 -2.55 12.92
CA ARG A 102 3.52 -1.34 13.75
C ARG A 102 4.94 -0.94 14.15
N GLU A 103 5.78 -1.90 14.54
CA GLU A 103 7.15 -1.64 14.98
C GLU A 103 7.99 -1.01 13.86
N ALA A 104 7.92 -1.57 12.65
CA ALA A 104 8.63 -1.04 11.48
C ALA A 104 8.10 0.35 11.07
N LEU A 105 6.81 0.61 11.26
CA LEU A 105 6.15 1.86 10.87
C LEU A 105 6.11 2.90 11.99
N GLN A 106 6.70 2.65 13.16
CA GLN A 106 6.51 3.48 14.36
C GLN A 106 6.88 4.95 14.14
N ASN A 107 7.91 5.22 13.33
CA ASN A 107 8.41 6.56 13.03
C ASN A 107 7.73 7.20 11.81
N VAL A 108 6.86 6.46 11.12
CA VAL A 108 6.12 6.93 9.94
C VAL A 108 4.90 7.74 10.38
N PHE A 109 4.20 7.27 11.41
CA PHE A 109 2.96 7.85 11.94
C PHE A 109 3.18 8.48 13.32
N SER A 110 2.38 9.50 13.65
CA SER A 110 2.36 10.13 14.97
C SER A 110 1.72 9.22 16.03
N MET A 111 1.88 9.59 17.30
CA MET A 111 1.24 8.88 18.41
C MET A 111 -0.29 8.95 18.31
N GLU A 112 -0.84 10.10 17.91
CA GLU A 112 -2.27 10.29 17.70
C GLU A 112 -2.79 9.43 16.57
N GLU A 113 -2.05 9.34 15.45
CA GLU A 113 -2.40 8.46 14.33
C GLU A 113 -2.39 6.99 14.77
N TRP A 114 -1.40 6.56 15.57
CA TRP A 114 -1.36 5.21 16.11
C TRP A 114 -2.52 4.91 17.07
N SER A 115 -2.89 5.86 17.92
CA SER A 115 -4.07 5.72 18.80
C SER A 115 -5.32 5.48 17.97
N PHE A 116 -5.54 6.32 16.95
CA PHE A 116 -6.69 6.19 16.06
C PHE A 116 -6.72 4.86 15.29
N LEU A 117 -5.58 4.42 14.76
CA LEU A 117 -5.49 3.14 14.03
C LEU A 117 -5.80 1.94 14.95
N THR A 118 -5.33 1.99 16.19
CA THR A 118 -5.58 0.93 17.18
C THR A 118 -7.06 0.86 17.55
N GLU A 119 -7.68 2.02 17.87
CA GLU A 119 -9.12 2.10 18.16
C GLU A 119 -9.98 1.59 16.98
N LEU A 120 -9.56 1.89 15.75
CA LEU A 120 -10.25 1.45 14.55
C LEU A 120 -10.20 -0.07 14.37
N ASP A 121 -9.08 -0.71 14.72
CA ASP A 121 -8.90 -2.16 14.63
C ASP A 121 -9.71 -2.89 15.70
N GLU A 122 -9.67 -2.41 16.95
CA GLU A 122 -10.47 -2.93 18.06
C GLU A 122 -11.98 -2.86 17.75
N ALA A 123 -12.47 -1.75 17.21
CA ALA A 123 -13.87 -1.59 16.82
C ALA A 123 -14.30 -2.56 15.70
N LYS A 124 -13.37 -2.93 14.81
CA LYS A 124 -13.62 -3.91 13.75
C LYS A 124 -13.73 -5.33 14.33
N GLU A 125 -12.88 -5.67 15.30
CA GLU A 125 -12.92 -6.96 16.00
C GLU A 125 -14.21 -7.13 16.80
N GLU A 126 -14.59 -6.14 17.63
CA GLU A 126 -15.84 -6.19 18.42
C GLU A 126 -17.06 -6.44 17.53
N LYS A 127 -17.13 -5.74 16.40
CA LYS A 127 -18.23 -5.90 15.44
C LYS A 127 -18.27 -7.31 14.82
N LEU A 128 -17.10 -7.91 14.58
CA LEU A 128 -17.00 -9.29 14.07
C LEU A 128 -17.48 -10.30 15.11
N GLU A 129 -17.06 -10.14 16.37
CA GLU A 129 -17.49 -10.99 17.48
C GLU A 129 -19.02 -10.95 17.67
N LEU A 130 -19.61 -9.74 17.68
CA LEU A 130 -21.05 -9.56 17.76
C LEU A 130 -21.79 -10.25 16.61
N TRP A 131 -21.23 -10.20 15.39
CA TRP A 131 -21.82 -10.90 14.24
C TRP A 131 -21.77 -12.42 14.41
N LEU A 132 -20.64 -12.98 14.86
CA LEU A 132 -20.46 -14.42 15.08
C LEU A 132 -21.43 -14.96 16.13
N VAL A 133 -21.56 -14.27 17.27
CA VAL A 133 -22.50 -14.64 18.34
C VAL A 133 -23.94 -14.64 17.82
N ASN A 134 -24.35 -13.58 17.11
CA ASN A 134 -25.70 -13.49 16.55
C ASN A 134 -25.97 -14.57 15.48
N HIS A 135 -24.96 -14.93 14.69
CA HIS A 135 -25.09 -15.98 13.69
C HIS A 135 -25.26 -17.36 14.34
N GLN A 136 -24.47 -17.68 15.37
CA GLN A 136 -24.56 -18.94 16.09
C GLN A 136 -25.91 -19.11 16.80
N LEU A 137 -26.42 -18.06 17.47
CA LEU A 137 -27.75 -18.07 18.07
C LEU A 137 -28.87 -18.34 17.05
N ARG A 138 -28.74 -17.84 15.82
CA ARG A 138 -29.73 -18.11 14.76
C ARG A 138 -29.71 -19.56 14.29
N LEU A 139 -28.53 -20.19 14.25
CA LEU A 139 -28.40 -21.60 13.88
C LEU A 139 -29.01 -22.51 14.96
N GLU A 140 -28.73 -22.24 16.23
CA GLU A 140 -29.29 -23.00 17.38
C GLU A 140 -30.81 -22.87 17.52
N LEU A 141 -31.41 -21.76 17.08
CA LEU A 141 -32.86 -21.56 17.08
C LEU A 141 -33.59 -22.12 15.84
N SER A 142 -32.84 -22.67 14.88
CA SER A 142 -33.37 -23.25 13.64
C SER A 142 -33.36 -24.79 13.62
N GLU A 143 -32.91 -25.42 14.70
CA GLU A 143 -33.01 -26.87 15.00
C GLU A 143 -34.15 -27.16 15.99
#